data_AF-A0A371Z2Y8-F1
#
_entry.id   AF-A0A371Z2Y8-F1
#
_cell.length_a   1.000
_cell.length_b   1.000
_cell.length_c   1.000
_cell.angle_alpha   90.00
_cell.angle_beta   90.00
_cell.angle_gamma   90.00
#
_symmetry.space_group_name_H-M   'P 1'
#
loop_
_entity.id
_entity.type
_entity.pdbx_description
1 polymer ?
#
loop_
_entity_poly.entity_id
_entity_poly.type
_entity_poly.pdbx_seq_one_letter_code
_entity_poly.pdbx_strand_id
1 'polypeptide(L)'
;MSHNYATPLTPEKRLARVLSRIPGDWPLAIERQPDPSGTPRWRARLTPPGHDAQEWTPPHETMVEALEAAWRHARALLNGGTGGHDTVKN
;
A
#
# COMPACT_ATOMS: atom_id res chain seq x y z
N MET A 1 4.13 27.50 24.76
CA MET A 1 4.50 26.08 24.53
C MET A 1 3.24 25.36 24.08
N SER A 2 3.16 24.95 22.81
CA SER A 2 1.96 24.30 22.25
C SER A 2 2.05 22.79 22.46
N HIS A 3 1.14 22.23 23.25
CA HIS A 3 1.04 20.79 23.44
C HIS A 3 0.30 20.18 22.24
N ASN A 4 1.02 19.42 21.43
CA ASN A 4 0.43 18.63 20.33
C ASN A 4 -0.35 17.45 20.94
N TYR A 5 -1.64 17.64 21.23
CA TYR A 5 -2.56 16.55 21.62
C TYR A 5 -3.06 15.78 20.39
N ALA A 6 -2.16 15.38 19.51
CA ALA A 6 -2.53 14.50 18.42
C ALA A 6 -2.94 13.15 19.02
N THR A 7 -4.24 12.87 19.07
CA THR A 7 -4.75 11.55 19.45
C THR A 7 -4.02 10.50 18.61
N PRO A 8 -3.38 9.48 19.24
CA PRO A 8 -2.72 8.43 18.48
C PRO A 8 -3.70 7.82 17.49
N LEU A 9 -3.32 7.76 16.22
CA LEU A 9 -4.18 7.21 15.19
C LEU A 9 -4.31 5.70 15.45
N THR A 10 -5.49 5.27 15.91
CA THR A 10 -5.77 3.86 16.18
C THR A 10 -5.64 3.02 14.91
N PRO A 11 -5.39 1.71 15.01
CA PRO A 11 -5.29 0.83 13.86
C PRO A 11 -6.52 0.91 12.93
N GLU A 12 -7.72 1.07 13.49
CA GLU A 12 -8.97 1.20 12.73
C GLU A 12 -9.02 2.51 11.95
N LYS A 13 -8.61 3.62 12.57
CA LYS A 13 -8.54 4.92 11.88
C LYS A 13 -7.49 4.92 10.78
N ARG A 14 -6.37 4.21 10.97
CA ARG A 14 -5.37 4.02 9.91
C ARG A 14 -5.95 3.22 8.75
N LEU A 15 -6.57 2.08 9.03
CA LEU A 15 -7.20 1.24 8.02
C LEU A 15 -8.24 2.02 7.21
N ALA A 16 -9.18 2.69 7.88
CA ALA A 16 -10.20 3.50 7.22
C ALA A 16 -9.59 4.58 6.32
N ARG A 17 -8.50 5.22 6.77
CA ARG A 17 -7.78 6.25 5.99
C ARG A 17 -7.06 5.68 4.78
N VAL A 18 -6.55 4.46 4.85
CA VAL A 18 -5.90 3.79 3.70
C VAL A 18 -6.96 3.38 2.69
N LEU A 19 -8.02 2.72 3.15
CA LEU A 19 -9.11 2.29 2.28
C LEU A 19 -9.80 3.47 1.59
N SER A 20 -9.98 4.60 2.27
CA SER A 20 -10.59 5.80 1.66
C SER A 20 -9.75 6.47 0.58
N ARG A 21 -8.46 6.11 0.47
CA ARG A 21 -7.55 6.62 -0.58
C ARG A 21 -7.50 5.72 -1.80
N ILE A 22 -7.89 4.45 -1.65
CA ILE A 22 -7.87 3.47 -2.73
C ILE A 22 -9.12 3.70 -3.59
N PRO A 23 -8.98 3.94 -4.90
CA PRO A 23 -10.14 4.05 -5.78
C PRO A 23 -10.97 2.76 -5.79
N GLY A 24 -12.30 2.88 -5.85
CA GLY A 24 -13.22 1.75 -5.69
C GLY A 24 -13.18 0.72 -6.83
N ASP A 25 -12.59 1.08 -7.96
CA ASP A 25 -12.40 0.25 -9.15
C ASP A 25 -11.08 -0.53 -9.15
N TRP A 26 -10.25 -0.37 -8.12
CA TRP A 26 -8.94 -1.03 -8.05
C TRP A 26 -9.02 -2.40 -7.37
N PRO A 27 -8.61 -3.49 -8.06
CA PRO A 27 -8.47 -4.79 -7.44
C PRO A 27 -7.52 -4.76 -6.24
N LEU A 28 -8.05 -5.09 -5.06
CA LEU A 28 -7.32 -5.26 -3.81
C LEU A 28 -7.34 -6.74 -3.40
N ALA A 29 -6.16 -7.32 -3.20
CA ALA A 29 -5.99 -8.65 -2.62
C ALA A 29 -5.20 -8.56 -1.32
N ILE A 30 -5.62 -9.31 -0.31
CA ILE A 30 -4.96 -9.41 0.99
C ILE A 30 -4.83 -10.89 1.32
N GLU A 31 -3.65 -11.30 1.76
CA GLU A 31 -3.40 -12.68 2.16
C GLU A 31 -2.71 -12.73 3.52
N ARG A 32 -3.17 -13.66 4.36
CA ARG A 32 -2.53 -14.02 5.62
C ARG A 32 -1.68 -15.26 5.38
N GLN A 33 -0.38 -15.16 5.64
CA GLN A 33 0.58 -16.25 5.50
C GLN A 33 0.93 -16.86 6.86
N PRO A 34 1.03 -18.19 6.96
CA PRO A 34 1.64 -18.82 8.12
C PRO A 34 3.13 -18.45 8.18
N ASP A 35 3.64 -18.22 9.40
CA ASP A 35 5.05 -17.93 9.64
C ASP A 35 5.65 -19.00 10.57
N PRO A 36 6.90 -19.44 10.33
CA PRO A 36 7.57 -20.42 11.18
C PRO A 36 7.71 -19.99 12.65
N SER A 37 7.69 -18.68 12.94
CA SER A 37 7.70 -18.14 14.31
C SER A 37 6.37 -18.26 15.04
N GLY A 38 5.31 -18.74 14.37
CA GLY A 38 3.96 -18.86 14.90
C GLY A 38 3.12 -17.57 14.81
N THR A 39 3.73 -16.44 14.45
CA THR A 39 3.01 -15.16 14.27
C THR A 39 2.63 -14.97 12.80
N PRO A 40 1.34 -14.96 12.44
CA PRO A 40 0.93 -14.83 11.04
C PRO A 40 1.46 -13.52 10.43
N ARG A 41 1.92 -13.59 9.18
CA ARG A 41 2.32 -12.42 8.41
C ARG A 41 1.24 -12.05 7.39
N TRP A 42 1.22 -10.80 6.97
CA TRP A 42 0.26 -10.26 6.03
C TRP A 42 0.96 -9.72 4.80
N ARG A 43 0.43 -10.06 3.62
CA ARG A 43 0.84 -9.41 2.37
C ARG A 43 -0.40 -8.87 1.66
N ALA A 44 -0.23 -7.80 0.92
CA ALA A 44 -1.29 -7.22 0.13
C ALA A 44 -0.80 -6.94 -1.28
N ARG A 45 -1.74 -6.84 -2.20
CA ARG A 45 -1.50 -6.43 -3.58
C ARG A 45 -2.62 -5.49 -4.00
N LEU A 46 -2.24 -4.38 -4.59
CA LEU A 46 -3.15 -3.42 -5.17
C LEU A 46 -2.75 -3.20 -6.62
N THR A 47 -3.67 -3.47 -7.56
CA THR A 47 -3.39 -3.38 -9.00
C THR A 47 -4.18 -2.21 -9.59
N PRO A 48 -3.52 -1.13 -10.04
CA PRO A 48 -4.20 -0.07 -10.77
C PRO A 48 -4.77 -0.60 -12.10
N PRO A 49 -5.93 -0.11 -12.55
CA PRO A 49 -6.49 -0.47 -13.85
C PRO A 49 -5.53 -0.02 -14.96
N GLY A 50 -5.35 -0.87 -15.98
CA GLY A 50 -4.42 -0.63 -17.09
C GLY A 50 -2.96 -0.94 -16.79
N HIS A 51 -2.63 -1.40 -15.58
CA HIS A 51 -1.32 -1.96 -15.25
C HIS A 51 -1.39 -3.48 -15.13
N ASP A 52 -0.28 -4.16 -15.43
CA ASP A 52 -0.14 -5.58 -15.15
C ASP A 52 -0.28 -5.87 -13.65
N ALA A 53 -0.62 -7.13 -13.35
CA ALA A 53 -0.77 -7.62 -12.00
C ALA A 53 0.47 -7.29 -11.17
N GLN A 54 0.29 -6.50 -10.12
CA GLN A 54 1.39 -6.06 -9.28
C GLN A 54 2.00 -7.20 -8.47
N GLU A 55 3.26 -7.06 -8.09
CA GLU A 55 3.85 -8.00 -7.12
C GLU A 55 3.20 -7.82 -5.74
N TRP A 56 3.16 -8.92 -4.99
CA TRP A 56 2.76 -8.86 -3.59
C TRP A 56 3.76 -8.03 -2.79
N THR A 57 3.28 -7.31 -1.78
CA THR A 57 4.18 -6.70 -0.80
C THR A 57 5.00 -7.77 -0.09
N PRO A 58 6.17 -7.42 0.46
CA PRO A 58 6.82 -8.24 1.48
C PRO A 58 5.84 -8.59 2.62
N PRO A 59 6.05 -9.68 3.36
CA PRO A 59 5.21 -10.01 4.51
C PRO A 59 5.38 -8.97 5.63
N HIS A 60 4.29 -8.50 6.22
CA HIS A 60 4.22 -7.54 7.33
C HIS A 60 3.60 -8.16 8.58
N GLU A 61 3.82 -7.54 9.74
CA GLU A 61 3.26 -8.01 11.03
C GLU A 61 1.74 -7.80 11.09
N THR A 62 1.26 -6.70 10.50
CA THR A 62 -0.16 -6.35 10.53
C THR A 62 -0.73 -6.20 9.12
N MET A 63 -2.04 -6.48 8.99
CA MET A 63 -2.79 -6.26 7.75
C MET A 63 -2.73 -4.80 7.28
N VAL A 64 -2.78 -3.85 8.23
CA VAL A 64 -2.76 -2.41 7.93
C VAL A 64 -1.43 -2.00 7.31
N GLU A 65 -0.31 -2.51 7.81
CA GLU A 65 1.01 -2.24 7.23
C GLU A 65 1.15 -2.79 5.81
N ALA A 66 0.67 -4.01 5.58
CA ALA A 66 0.65 -4.60 4.24
C ALA A 66 -0.18 -3.74 3.26
N LEU A 67 -1.36 -3.27 3.68
CA LEU A 67 -2.19 -2.39 2.89
C LEU A 67 -1.54 -1.03 2.61
N GLU A 68 -0.90 -0.43 3.62
CA GLU A 68 -0.15 0.81 3.43
C GLU A 68 1.00 0.64 2.44
N ALA A 69 1.74 -0.46 2.53
CA ALA A 69 2.84 -0.78 1.63
C ALA A 69 2.33 -0.94 0.19
N ALA A 70 1.24 -1.69 -0.02
CA ALA A 70 0.62 -1.89 -1.33
C ALA A 70 0.14 -0.56 -1.93
N TRP A 71 -0.51 0.29 -1.14
CA TRP A 71 -0.93 1.63 -1.58
C TRP A 71 0.27 2.52 -1.96
N ARG A 72 1.34 2.53 -1.15
CA ARG A 72 2.55 3.31 -1.45
C ARG A 72 3.20 2.86 -2.77
N HIS A 73 3.28 1.55 -3.00
CA HIS A 73 3.81 1.00 -4.24
C HIS A 73 2.94 1.41 -5.44
N ALA A 74 1.63 1.19 -5.38
CA ALA A 74 0.70 1.57 -6.45
C ALA A 74 0.75 3.08 -6.76
N ARG A 75 0.81 3.92 -5.72
CA ARG A 75 0.96 5.37 -5.87
C ARG A 75 2.30 5.77 -6.48
N ALA A 76 3.39 5.10 -6.11
CA ALA A 76 4.69 5.34 -6.73
C ALA A 76 4.69 5.02 -8.22
N LEU A 77 3.99 3.95 -8.63
CA LEU A 77 3.81 3.59 -10.04
C LEU A 77 2.99 4.64 -10.81
N LEU A 78 1.87 5.08 -10.24
CA LEU A 78 1.07 6.15 -10.86
C LEU A 78 1.88 7.45 -11.04
N ASN A 79 2.66 7.82 -10.03
CA ASN A 79 3.47 9.03 -10.07
C ASN A 79 4.72 8.87 -10.97
N GLY A 80 5.25 7.65 -11.09
CA GLY A 80 6.39 7.32 -11.95
C GLY A 80 6.01 7.27 -13.43
N GLY A 81 4.74 7.03 -13.76
CA GLY A 81 4.22 7.03 -15.13
C GLY A 81 4.12 8.40 -15.80
N THR A 82 4.37 9.50 -15.08
CA THR A 82 4.41 10.88 -15.65
C THR A 82 5.83 11.35 -15.99
N GLY A 83 6.81 10.43 -16.00
CA GLY A 83 8.20 10.71 -16.34
C GLY A 83 8.63 10.08 -17.66
N GLY A 84 7.93 10.40 -18.76
CA GLY A 84 8.44 10.16 -20.11
C GLY A 84 9.67 11.02 -20.37
N HIS A 85 10.83 10.59 -19.85
CA HIS A 85 12.12 11.08 -20.32
C HIS A 85 12.36 10.49 -21.70
N ASP A 86 11.82 11.18 -22.71
CA ASP A 86 12.26 11.10 -24.09
C ASP A 86 13.70 11.61 -24.13
N THR A 87 14.67 10.75 -23.85
CA THR A 87 16.08 11.04 -24.14
C THR A 87 16.29 10.80 -25.62
N VAL A 88 15.96 11.81 -26.42
CA VAL A 88 16.45 11.98 -27.78
C VAL A 88 17.99 11.98 -27.73
N LYS A 89 18.60 10.91 -28.23
CA LYS A 89 20.02 10.85 -28.54
C LYS A 89 20.28 11.78 -29.73
N ASN A 90 21.07 12.82 -29.52
CA ASN A 90 21.68 13.63 -30.58
C ASN A 90 23.16 13.27 -30.71
#